data_AF-A0A973J6G0-F1
#
_entry.id   AF-A0A973J6G0-F1
#
_cell.length_a   1.000
_cell.length_b   1.000
_cell.length_c   1.000
_cell.angle_alpha   90.00
_cell.angle_beta   90.00
_cell.angle_gamma   90.00
#
_symmetry.space_group_name_H-M   'P 1'
#
loop_
_entity.id
_entity.type
_entity.pdbx_description
1 polymer ?
#
loop_
_entity_poly.entity_id
_entity_poly.type
_entity_poly.pdbx_seq_one_letter_code
_entity_poly.pdbx_strand_id
1 'polypeptide(L)'
;GNYGWVIVIITILTKIIFWPLGNKSYKSMKEMQKVQPKLTEIKERYKDDKQKMNAAVMELYKSHKINPLGGCLPVVIQIPVFIALYQLLSYAIELRHAPFFWWIQDLSAKDPYYITPIIMGATMLIQQKMSPPMGDPMQQKMMLLMPVVFTFLFLNFPSGLVIYWLINNVLSIGQQYYINKAPTA
;
A
#
# COMPACT_ATOMS: atom_id res chain seq x y z
N GLY A 1 -7.81 27.22 -10.50
CA GLY A 1 -7.20 26.08 -11.21
C GLY A 1 -7.84 24.78 -10.76
N ASN A 2 -7.61 23.65 -11.43
CA ASN A 2 -8.18 22.37 -11.00
C ASN A 2 -7.26 21.70 -9.97
N TYR A 3 -7.62 21.81 -8.69
CA TYR A 3 -6.82 21.29 -7.58
C TYR A 3 -6.72 19.77 -7.56
N GLY A 4 -7.65 19.04 -8.18
CA GLY A 4 -7.56 17.58 -8.23
C GLY A 4 -6.41 17.11 -9.12
N TRP A 5 -6.12 17.81 -10.22
CA TRP A 5 -4.91 17.56 -11.00
C TRP A 5 -3.64 17.91 -10.23
N VAL A 6 -3.66 18.92 -9.36
CA VAL A 6 -2.54 19.23 -8.47
C VAL A 6 -2.27 18.05 -7.53
N ILE A 7 -3.32 17.44 -6.96
CA ILE A 7 -3.20 16.22 -6.13
C ILE A 7 -2.61 15.06 -6.93
N VAL A 8 -3.03 14.86 -8.19
CA VAL A 8 -2.47 13.80 -9.05
C VAL A 8 -0.98 14.05 -9.31
N ILE A 9 -0.61 15.28 -9.69
CA ILE A 9 0.78 15.65 -10.01
C ILE A 9 1.68 15.52 -8.80
N ILE A 10 1.28 16.03 -7.62
CA ILE A 10 2.10 15.91 -6.40
C ILE A 10 2.29 14.44 -5.99
N THR A 11 1.28 13.59 -6.22
CA THR A 11 1.38 12.14 -5.99
C THR A 11 2.44 11.52 -6.89
N ILE A 12 2.40 11.84 -8.20
CA ILE A 12 3.38 11.33 -9.17
C ILE A 12 4.79 11.81 -8.82
N LEU A 13 4.96 13.11 -8.51
CA LEU A 13 6.25 13.67 -8.13
C LEU A 13 6.82 13.01 -6.88
N THR A 14 5.98 12.84 -5.85
CA THR A 14 6.35 12.14 -4.63
C THR A 14 6.79 10.71 -4.94
N LYS A 15 6.07 10.02 -5.84
CA LYS A 15 6.43 8.66 -6.26
C LYS A 15 7.76 8.59 -7.00
N ILE A 16 8.06 9.58 -7.84
CA ILE A 16 9.35 9.69 -8.55
C ILE A 16 10.48 9.90 -7.55
N ILE A 17 10.31 10.81 -6.59
CA ILE A 17 11.31 11.09 -5.54
C ILE A 17 11.61 9.82 -4.73
N PHE A 18 10.57 9.06 -4.36
CA PHE A 18 10.71 7.82 -3.59
C PHE A 18 10.90 6.56 -4.45
N TRP A 19 11.03 6.69 -5.77
CA TRP A 19 11.20 5.56 -6.70
C TRP A 19 12.34 4.61 -6.34
N PRO A 20 13.59 5.08 -6.05
CA PRO A 20 14.69 4.17 -5.73
C PRO A 20 14.43 3.38 -4.45
N LEU A 21 13.73 3.97 -3.49
CA LEU A 21 13.37 3.31 -2.25
C LEU A 21 12.26 2.27 -2.45
N GLY A 22 11.23 2.63 -3.22
CA GLY A 22 10.20 1.70 -3.67
C GLY A 22 10.81 0.48 -4.37
N ASN A 23 11.77 0.69 -5.27
CA ASN A 23 12.45 -0.41 -5.96
C ASN A 23 13.14 -1.38 -5.00
N LYS A 24 13.85 -0.87 -3.98
CA LYS A 24 14.48 -1.71 -2.95
C LYS A 24 13.43 -2.50 -2.16
N SER A 25 12.33 -1.86 -1.78
CA SER A 25 11.22 -2.48 -1.05
C SER A 25 10.58 -3.62 -1.86
N TYR A 26 10.17 -3.36 -3.10
CA TYR A 26 9.55 -4.35 -3.98
C TYR A 26 10.51 -5.48 -4.37
N LYS A 27 11.82 -5.20 -4.54
CA LYS A 27 12.82 -6.25 -4.74
C LYS A 27 12.91 -7.17 -3.53
N SER A 28 12.93 -6.63 -2.30
CA SER A 28 12.88 -7.45 -1.08
C SER A 28 11.62 -8.31 -1.03
N MET A 29 10.46 -7.74 -1.40
CA MET A 29 9.19 -8.49 -1.45
C MET A 29 9.21 -9.63 -2.47
N LYS A 30 9.84 -9.44 -3.63
CA LYS A 30 10.02 -10.50 -4.62
C LYS A 30 10.90 -11.64 -4.09
N GLU A 31 12.01 -11.33 -3.41
CA GLU A 31 12.85 -12.36 -2.80
C GLU A 31 12.13 -13.08 -1.64
N MET A 32 11.29 -12.38 -0.88
CA MET A 32 10.41 -12.99 0.13
C MET A 32 9.43 -13.99 -0.47
N GLN A 33 8.89 -13.73 -1.66
CA GLN A 33 8.03 -14.69 -2.37
C GLN A 33 8.78 -15.96 -2.75
N LYS A 34 10.05 -15.86 -3.17
CA LYS A 34 10.86 -17.04 -3.54
C LYS A 34 11.14 -17.96 -2.36
N VAL A 35 11.28 -17.43 -1.15
CA VAL A 35 11.54 -18.23 0.06
C VAL A 35 10.28 -18.68 0.78
N GLN A 36 9.10 -18.29 0.31
CA GLN A 36 7.81 -18.68 0.86
C GLN A 36 7.63 -20.20 1.04
N PRO A 37 8.02 -21.10 0.11
CA PRO A 37 7.89 -22.55 0.34
C PRO A 37 8.73 -23.03 1.53
N LYS A 38 9.97 -22.52 1.68
CA LYS A 38 10.83 -22.83 2.84
C LYS A 38 10.23 -22.28 4.13
N LEU A 39 9.58 -21.11 4.07
CA LEU A 39 8.88 -20.53 5.21
C LEU A 39 7.72 -21.44 5.68
N THR A 40 6.98 -22.02 4.74
CA THR A 40 5.91 -22.99 5.05
C THR A 40 6.48 -24.24 5.73
N GLU A 41 7.58 -24.78 5.20
CA GLU A 41 8.24 -25.95 5.81
C GLU A 41 8.70 -25.69 7.24
N ILE A 42 9.29 -24.50 7.51
CA ILE A 42 9.69 -24.11 8.87
C ILE A 42 8.47 -24.04 9.81
N LYS A 43 7.36 -23.47 9.33
CA LYS A 43 6.12 -23.36 10.13
C LYS A 43 5.51 -24.72 10.44
N GLU A 44 5.58 -25.66 9.50
CA GLU A 44 5.11 -27.04 9.71
C GLU A 44 6.01 -27.79 10.69
N ARG A 45 7.34 -27.65 10.55
CA ARG A 45 8.33 -28.31 11.40
C ARG A 45 8.30 -27.85 12.86
N TYR A 46 8.06 -26.55 13.09
CA TYR A 46 8.07 -25.94 14.42
C TYR A 46 6.69 -25.46 14.88
N LYS A 47 5.61 -26.12 14.43
CA LYS A 47 4.23 -25.72 14.74
C LYS A 47 3.96 -25.56 16.24
N ASP A 48 4.57 -26.40 17.06
CA ASP A 48 4.38 -26.44 18.52
C ASP A 48 5.39 -25.58 19.30
N ASP A 49 6.45 -25.11 18.66
CA ASP A 49 7.52 -24.32 19.28
C ASP A 49 7.68 -22.96 18.57
N LYS A 50 6.85 -22.00 19.01
CA LYS A 50 6.83 -20.64 18.43
C LYS A 50 8.18 -19.92 18.55
N GLN A 51 8.95 -20.19 19.60
CA GLN A 51 10.25 -19.56 19.79
C GLN A 51 11.25 -20.05 18.75
N LYS A 52 11.37 -21.37 18.57
CA LYS A 52 12.23 -21.94 17.52
C LYS A 52 11.76 -21.59 16.12
N MET A 53 10.46 -21.54 15.89
CA MET A 53 9.89 -21.10 14.62
C MET A 53 10.37 -19.67 14.28
N ASN A 54 10.21 -18.71 15.20
CA ASN A 54 10.62 -17.33 14.95
C ASN A 54 12.14 -17.20 14.71
N ALA A 55 12.95 -17.96 15.44
CA ALA A 55 14.40 -17.99 15.25
C ALA A 55 14.77 -18.54 13.86
N ALA A 56 14.19 -19.68 13.45
CA ALA A 56 14.44 -20.31 12.16
C ALA A 56 13.95 -19.45 10.98
N VAL A 57 12.80 -18.79 11.11
CA VAL A 57 12.31 -17.82 10.11
C VAL A 57 13.30 -16.65 9.95
N MET A 58 13.80 -16.11 11.06
CA MET A 58 14.77 -15.02 11.02
C MET A 58 16.12 -15.46 10.42
N GLU A 59 16.57 -16.68 10.72
CA GLU A 59 17.77 -17.28 10.12
C GLU A 59 17.60 -17.51 8.61
N LEU A 60 16.42 -17.95 8.17
CA LEU A 60 16.09 -18.08 6.75
C LEU A 60 16.20 -16.72 6.04
N TYR A 61 15.65 -15.66 6.63
CA TYR A 61 15.77 -14.31 6.05
C TYR A 61 17.21 -13.81 6.03
N LYS A 62 17.99 -14.03 7.10
CA LYS A 62 19.41 -13.65 7.16
C LYS A 62 20.25 -14.39 6.12
N SER A 63 20.08 -15.71 6.00
CA SER A 63 20.83 -16.53 5.03
C SER A 63 20.57 -16.13 3.58
N HIS A 64 19.36 -15.66 3.27
CA HIS A 64 18.98 -15.16 1.94
C HIS A 64 19.17 -13.64 1.79
N LYS A 65 19.73 -12.94 2.80
CA LYS A 65 19.93 -11.47 2.85
C LYS A 65 18.64 -10.68 2.58
N ILE A 66 17.52 -11.20 3.06
CA ILE A 66 16.19 -10.61 2.90
C ILE A 66 15.89 -9.71 4.11
N ASN A 67 15.40 -8.50 3.86
CA ASN A 67 14.92 -7.60 4.91
C ASN A 67 13.39 -7.68 5.03
N PRO A 68 12.83 -8.27 6.11
CA PRO A 68 11.38 -8.40 6.29
C PRO A 68 10.67 -7.05 6.46
N LEU A 69 11.37 -6.03 6.96
CA LEU A 69 10.83 -4.66 7.07
C LEU A 69 10.78 -3.95 5.72
N GLY A 70 11.44 -4.49 4.69
CA GLY A 70 11.41 -3.96 3.33
C GLY A 70 9.99 -3.75 2.82
N GLY A 71 9.04 -4.60 3.19
CA GLY A 71 7.64 -4.49 2.77
C GLY A 71 6.82 -3.39 3.45
N CYS A 72 7.20 -2.93 4.65
CA CYS A 72 6.44 -1.90 5.38
C CYS A 72 7.00 -0.48 5.19
N LEU A 73 8.22 -0.34 4.66
CA LEU A 73 8.86 0.94 4.31
C LEU A 73 7.96 1.88 3.48
N PRO A 74 7.23 1.41 2.44
CA PRO A 74 6.34 2.26 1.67
C PRO A 74 5.22 2.89 2.52
N VAL A 75 4.69 2.14 3.50
CA VAL A 75 3.60 2.61 4.38
C VAL A 75 4.10 3.71 5.31
N VAL A 76 5.28 3.55 5.90
CA VAL A 76 5.86 4.52 6.84
C VAL A 76 6.04 5.89 6.19
N ILE A 77 6.50 5.92 4.94
CA ILE A 77 6.69 7.18 4.20
C ILE A 77 5.36 7.80 3.78
N GLN A 78 4.35 6.98 3.57
CA GLN A 78 3.03 7.43 3.16
C GLN A 78 2.28 8.13 4.29
N ILE A 79 2.49 7.73 5.55
CA ILE A 79 1.76 8.27 6.71
C ILE A 79 1.94 9.80 6.84
N PRO A 80 3.16 10.37 6.83
CA PRO A 80 3.34 11.82 6.87
C PRO A 80 2.64 12.56 5.72
N VAL A 81 2.71 12.03 4.50
CA VAL A 81 2.10 12.68 3.33
C VAL A 81 0.58 12.62 3.42
N PHE A 82 0.03 11.51 3.90
CA PHE A 82 -1.41 11.37 4.16
C PHE A 82 -1.90 12.39 5.19
N ILE A 83 -1.21 12.55 6.32
CA ILE A 83 -1.56 13.52 7.36
C ILE A 83 -1.51 14.94 6.80
N ALA A 84 -0.43 15.27 6.09
CA ALA A 84 -0.26 16.60 5.48
C ALA A 84 -1.38 16.92 4.49
N LEU A 85 -1.74 15.97 3.61
CA LEU A 85 -2.80 16.17 2.64
C LEU A 85 -4.19 16.23 3.29
N TYR A 86 -4.45 15.42 4.32
CA TYR A 86 -5.69 15.47 5.08
C TYR A 86 -5.87 16.83 5.76
N GLN A 87 -4.82 17.34 6.41
CA GLN A 87 -4.82 18.67 7.00
C GLN A 87 -5.03 19.75 5.95
N LEU A 88 -4.32 19.66 4.82
CA LEU A 88 -4.47 20.63 3.72
C LEU A 88 -5.91 20.68 3.21
N LEU A 89 -6.54 19.55 2.95
CA LEU A 89 -7.93 19.46 2.50
C LEU A 89 -8.94 19.94 3.55
N SER A 90 -8.59 19.87 4.83
CA SER A 90 -9.47 20.29 5.94
C SER A 90 -9.35 21.78 6.26
N TYR A 91 -8.17 22.39 6.06
CA TYR A 91 -7.90 23.77 6.46
C TYR A 91 -7.82 24.77 5.30
N ALA A 92 -7.41 24.34 4.09
CA ALA A 92 -7.25 25.26 2.98
C ALA A 92 -8.61 25.67 2.41
N ILE A 93 -8.94 26.95 2.56
CA ILE A 93 -10.20 27.54 2.06
C ILE A 93 -10.34 27.35 0.55
N GLU A 94 -9.22 27.38 -0.18
CA GLU A 94 -9.19 27.22 -1.64
C GLU A 94 -9.59 25.82 -2.13
N LEU A 95 -9.44 24.79 -1.29
CA LEU A 95 -9.79 23.41 -1.61
C LEU A 95 -11.26 23.09 -1.29
N ARG A 96 -11.92 23.98 -0.54
CA ARG A 96 -13.32 23.82 -0.20
C ARG A 96 -14.18 24.04 -1.43
N HIS A 97 -15.08 23.09 -1.73
CA HIS A 97 -15.91 23.13 -2.94
C HIS A 97 -15.09 23.17 -4.25
N ALA A 98 -13.82 22.77 -4.20
CA ALA A 98 -12.99 22.69 -5.40
C ALA A 98 -13.39 21.46 -6.23
N PRO A 99 -13.84 21.64 -7.49
CA PRO A 99 -14.22 20.53 -8.34
C PRO A 99 -12.98 19.83 -8.91
N PHE A 100 -13.10 18.54 -9.20
CA PHE A 100 -12.07 17.79 -9.90
C PHE A 100 -12.55 17.29 -11.27
N PHE A 101 -13.31 16.20 -11.29
CA PHE A 101 -13.67 15.50 -12.51
C PHE A 101 -14.95 14.66 -12.31
N TRP A 102 -15.81 14.64 -13.33
CA TRP A 102 -17.09 13.93 -13.35
C TRP A 102 -17.99 14.21 -12.14
N TRP A 103 -18.16 13.24 -11.25
CA TRP A 103 -19.05 13.33 -10.10
C TRP A 103 -18.38 13.96 -8.86
N ILE A 104 -17.06 14.13 -8.88
CA ILE A 104 -16.32 14.80 -7.80
C ILE A 104 -16.36 16.30 -8.02
N GLN A 105 -17.33 16.93 -7.38
CA GLN A 105 -17.55 18.39 -7.42
C GLN A 105 -16.95 19.11 -6.19
N ASP A 106 -16.50 18.36 -5.18
CA ASP A 106 -15.86 18.91 -3.98
C ASP A 106 -14.78 17.96 -3.45
N LEU A 107 -13.53 18.40 -3.52
CA LEU A 107 -12.36 17.65 -3.04
C LEU A 107 -12.26 17.55 -1.52
N SER A 108 -12.84 18.52 -0.79
CA SER A 108 -12.85 18.58 0.68
C SER A 108 -13.96 17.74 1.31
N ALA A 109 -15.04 17.48 0.55
CA ALA A 109 -16.15 16.63 0.98
C ALA A 109 -15.94 15.17 0.56
N LYS A 110 -16.71 14.26 1.16
CA LYS A 110 -16.75 12.85 0.75
C LYS A 110 -17.30 12.67 -0.66
N ASP A 111 -16.92 11.57 -1.32
CA ASP A 111 -17.49 11.21 -2.62
C ASP A 111 -19.01 10.95 -2.48
N PRO A 112 -19.88 11.70 -3.18
CA PRO A 112 -21.33 11.56 -3.06
C PRO A 112 -21.86 10.19 -3.53
N TYR A 113 -21.14 9.52 -4.44
CA TYR A 113 -21.55 8.22 -4.99
C TYR A 113 -20.69 7.06 -4.47
N TYR A 114 -19.69 7.35 -3.64
CA TYR A 114 -18.75 6.36 -3.07
C TYR A 114 -18.01 5.52 -4.12
N ILE A 115 -17.96 5.95 -5.38
CA ILE A 115 -17.31 5.22 -6.47
C ILE A 115 -15.79 5.18 -6.25
N THR A 116 -15.19 6.32 -5.93
CA THR A 116 -13.74 6.44 -5.76
C THR A 116 -13.21 5.60 -4.58
N PRO A 117 -13.84 5.61 -3.38
CA PRO A 117 -13.46 4.72 -2.28
C PRO A 117 -13.52 3.24 -2.64
N ILE A 118 -14.56 2.78 -3.35
CA ILE A 118 -14.71 1.37 -3.75
C ILE A 118 -13.62 0.96 -4.73
N ILE A 119 -13.32 1.79 -5.73
CA ILE A 119 -12.21 1.54 -6.66
C ILE A 119 -10.88 1.52 -5.90
N MET A 120 -10.67 2.46 -4.98
CA MET A 120 -9.49 2.50 -4.12
C MET A 120 -9.35 1.22 -3.29
N GLY A 121 -10.43 0.72 -2.68
CA GLY A 121 -10.48 -0.57 -1.99
C GLY A 121 -10.12 -1.76 -2.88
N ALA A 122 -10.66 -1.80 -4.09
CA ALA A 122 -10.30 -2.83 -5.07
C ALA A 122 -8.81 -2.78 -5.42
N THR A 123 -8.23 -1.59 -5.60
CA THR A 123 -6.78 -1.46 -5.85
C THR A 123 -5.94 -1.90 -4.64
N MET A 124 -6.38 -1.63 -3.41
CA MET A 124 -5.70 -2.14 -2.21
C MET A 124 -5.70 -3.67 -2.18
N LEU A 125 -6.82 -4.32 -2.50
CA LEU A 125 -6.91 -5.78 -2.57
C LEU A 125 -5.99 -6.35 -3.65
N ILE A 126 -5.90 -5.71 -4.81
CA ILE A 126 -4.98 -6.11 -5.89
C ILE A 126 -3.53 -6.01 -5.40
N GLN A 127 -3.14 -4.87 -4.82
CA GLN A 127 -1.78 -4.65 -4.32
C GLN A 127 -1.41 -5.65 -3.22
N GLN A 128 -2.35 -5.96 -2.34
CA GLN A 128 -2.16 -6.96 -1.29
C GLN A 128 -1.93 -8.37 -1.86
N LYS A 129 -2.70 -8.78 -2.87
CA LYS A 129 -2.51 -10.07 -3.54
C LYS A 129 -1.17 -10.16 -4.28
N MET A 130 -0.57 -9.04 -4.67
CA MET A 130 0.77 -9.00 -5.26
C MET A 130 1.89 -9.11 -4.23
N SER A 131 1.58 -9.00 -2.94
CA SER A 131 2.56 -8.99 -1.85
C SER A 131 2.65 -10.39 -1.20
N PRO A 132 3.85 -10.82 -0.75
CA PRO A 132 4.02 -12.12 -0.10
C PRO A 132 3.14 -12.20 1.17
N PRO A 133 2.36 -13.28 1.35
CA PRO A 133 1.57 -13.45 2.57
C PRO A 133 2.50 -13.76 3.75
N MET A 134 2.40 -12.94 4.79
CA MET A 134 3.18 -13.06 6.02
C MET A 134 2.32 -13.63 7.15
N GLY A 135 2.97 -14.24 8.14
CA GLY A 135 2.26 -14.74 9.32
C GLY A 135 1.56 -16.08 9.14
N ASP A 136 0.78 -16.46 10.15
CA ASP A 136 -0.03 -17.67 10.17
C ASP A 136 -1.32 -17.50 9.32
N PRO A 137 -2.09 -18.57 9.03
CA PRO A 137 -3.30 -18.48 8.23
C PRO A 137 -4.34 -17.51 8.78
N MET A 138 -4.36 -17.29 10.10
CA MET A 138 -5.24 -16.30 10.74
C MET A 138 -4.81 -14.87 10.40
N GLN A 139 -3.52 -14.56 10.55
CA GLN A 139 -2.96 -13.25 10.18
C GLN A 139 -3.15 -12.95 8.70
N GLN A 140 -3.02 -13.94 7.82
CA GLN A 140 -3.30 -13.77 6.38
C GLN A 140 -4.74 -13.37 6.09
N LYS A 141 -5.72 -14.02 6.75
CA LYS A 141 -7.14 -13.66 6.62
C LYS A 141 -7.41 -12.25 7.13
N MET A 142 -6.80 -11.88 8.26
CA MET A 142 -6.92 -10.52 8.81
C MET A 142 -6.30 -9.48 7.87
N MET A 143 -5.18 -9.79 7.24
CA MET A 143 -4.59 -8.93 6.21
C MET A 143 -5.58 -8.70 5.07
N LEU A 144 -6.24 -9.74 4.54
CA LEU A 144 -7.25 -9.60 3.48
C LEU A 144 -8.49 -8.79 3.89
N LEU A 145 -8.80 -8.73 5.18
CA LEU A 145 -9.88 -7.91 5.72
C LEU A 145 -9.49 -6.43 5.80
N MET A 146 -8.21 -6.10 5.97
CA MET A 146 -7.76 -4.71 6.15
C MET A 146 -8.20 -3.78 5.02
N PRO A 147 -8.01 -4.09 3.72
CA PRO A 147 -8.50 -3.23 2.64
C PRO A 147 -10.00 -2.96 2.70
N VAL A 148 -10.80 -3.95 3.12
CA VAL A 148 -12.24 -3.80 3.25
C VAL A 148 -12.56 -2.79 4.36
N VAL A 149 -11.95 -2.94 5.54
CA VAL A 149 -12.12 -2.01 6.66
C VAL A 149 -11.68 -0.60 6.29
N PHE A 150 -10.50 -0.45 5.66
CA PHE A 150 -10.01 0.85 5.20
C PHE A 150 -10.93 1.46 4.14
N THR A 151 -11.53 0.66 3.26
CA THR A 151 -12.50 1.15 2.28
C THR A 151 -13.71 1.78 2.98
N PHE A 152 -14.30 1.09 3.96
CA PHE A 152 -15.42 1.62 4.75
C PHE A 152 -15.06 2.89 5.51
N LEU A 153 -13.85 2.95 6.07
CA LEU A 153 -13.35 4.14 6.75
C LEU A 153 -13.24 5.33 5.77
N PHE A 154 -12.68 5.10 4.57
CA PHE A 154 -12.47 6.13 3.55
C PHE A 154 -13.76 6.61 2.87
N LEU A 155 -14.91 5.94 3.06
CA LEU A 155 -16.21 6.43 2.60
C LEU A 155 -16.57 7.80 3.20
N ASN A 156 -16.05 8.12 4.39
CA ASN A 156 -16.33 9.38 5.07
C ASN A 156 -15.19 10.40 4.95
N PHE A 157 -14.12 10.08 4.24
CA PHE A 157 -12.98 10.97 4.08
C PHE A 157 -13.15 11.92 2.89
N PRO A 158 -12.45 13.08 2.88
CA PRO A 158 -12.39 13.99 1.74
C PRO A 158 -12.00 13.24 0.46
N SER A 159 -12.74 13.46 -0.62
CA SER A 159 -12.55 12.76 -1.89
C SER A 159 -11.16 12.99 -2.47
N GLY A 160 -10.56 14.17 -2.26
CA GLY A 160 -9.18 14.47 -2.64
C GLY A 160 -8.15 13.54 -1.99
N LEU A 161 -8.38 13.14 -0.74
CA LEU A 161 -7.51 12.20 -0.03
C LEU A 161 -7.65 10.77 -0.58
N VAL A 162 -8.89 10.38 -0.92
CA VAL A 162 -9.18 9.08 -1.53
C VAL A 162 -8.55 9.00 -2.92
N ILE A 163 -8.63 10.07 -3.72
CA ILE A 163 -8.00 10.19 -5.04
C ILE A 163 -6.49 10.04 -4.92
N TYR A 164 -5.86 10.77 -4.00
CA TYR A 164 -4.42 10.65 -3.72
C TYR A 164 -4.02 9.20 -3.45
N TRP A 165 -4.77 8.52 -2.56
CA TRP A 165 -4.50 7.13 -2.22
C TRP A 165 -4.67 6.21 -3.42
N LEU A 166 -5.75 6.38 -4.18
CA LEU A 166 -6.02 5.60 -5.39
C LEU A 166 -4.89 5.72 -6.41
N ILE A 167 -4.46 6.95 -6.73
CA ILE A 167 -3.37 7.18 -7.69
C ILE A 167 -2.07 6.56 -7.19
N ASN A 168 -1.74 6.70 -5.89
CA ASN A 168 -0.56 6.06 -5.34
C ASN A 168 -0.63 4.52 -5.42
N ASN A 169 -1.79 3.92 -5.16
CA ASN A 169 -1.98 2.47 -5.29
C ASN A 169 -1.76 2.01 -6.74
N VAL A 170 -2.34 2.70 -7.72
CA VAL A 170 -2.18 2.38 -9.15
C VAL A 170 -0.70 2.46 -9.57
N LEU A 171 0.00 3.53 -9.19
CA LEU A 171 1.42 3.68 -9.47
C LEU A 171 2.27 2.59 -8.79
N SER A 172 1.94 2.26 -7.55
CA SER A 172 2.59 1.18 -6.78
C SER A 172 2.40 -0.18 -7.42
N ILE A 173 1.18 -0.50 -7.88
CA ILE A 173 0.86 -1.73 -8.60
C ILE A 173 1.67 -1.80 -9.90
N GLY A 174 1.72 -0.71 -10.66
CA GLY A 174 2.53 -0.64 -11.88
C GLY A 174 4.02 -0.89 -11.61
N GLN A 175 4.57 -0.23 -10.59
CA GLN A 175 5.96 -0.41 -10.17
C GLN A 175 6.25 -1.84 -9.71
N GLN A 176 5.38 -2.41 -8.87
CA GLN A 176 5.52 -3.78 -8.37
C GLN A 176 5.40 -4.81 -9.48
N TYR A 177 4.46 -4.62 -10.42
CA TYR A 177 4.30 -5.48 -11.58
C TYR A 177 5.54 -5.47 -12.48
N TYR A 178 6.11 -4.29 -12.73
CA TYR A 178 7.36 -4.16 -13.47
C TYR A 178 8.51 -4.93 -12.79
N ILE A 179 8.68 -4.78 -11.47
CA ILE A 179 9.74 -5.45 -10.70
C ILE A 179 9.51 -6.98 -10.63
N ASN A 180 8.27 -7.42 -10.50
CA ASN A 180 7.93 -8.85 -10.50
C ASN A 180 8.25 -9.50 -11.85
N LYS A 181 8.06 -8.79 -12.97
CA LYS A 181 8.44 -9.27 -14.31
C LYS A 181 9.92 -9.12 -14.65
N ALA A 182 10.63 -8.15 -14.07
CA ALA A 182 12.05 -7.95 -14.35
C ALA A 182 12.88 -9.22 -13.99
N PRO A 183 13.80 -9.69 -14.84
CA PRO A 183 14.70 -10.79 -14.49
C PRO A 183 15.46 -10.43 -13.22
N THR A 184 15.42 -11.29 -12.20
CA THR A 184 16.28 -11.09 -11.03
C THR A 184 17.70 -11.43 -11.46
N ALA A 185 18.52 -10.39 -11.62
CA ALA A 185 19.97 -10.49 -11.74
C ALA A 185 20.58 -11.10 -10.47
#